data_AF-A0A7C7TA03-F1
#
_entry.id   AF-A0A7C7TA03-F1
#
_cell.length_a   1.000
_cell.length_b   1.000
_cell.length_c   1.000
_cell.angle_alpha   90.00
_cell.angle_beta   90.00
_cell.angle_gamma   90.00
#
_symmetry.space_group_name_H-M   'P 1'
#
loop_
_entity.id
_entity.type
_entity.pdbx_description
1 polymer ?
#
loop_
_entity_poly.entity_id
_entity_poly.type
_entity_poly.pdbx_seq_one_letter_code
_entity_poly.pdbx_strand_id
1 'polypeptide(L)'
;MRYTESAVRLDSDLAESRKHLLRIAGSQALVEAAATVSAFEGLNRIADVTGIQLDSGLADESADFRSELGLDSYAGATSTKSNGSAQRAGNVIGIFR
;
A
#
# COMPACT_ATOMS: atom_id res chain seq x y z
N MET A 1 8.81 11.95 -13.33
CA MET A 1 7.48 12.33 -12.83
C MET A 1 7.62 13.25 -11.61
N ARG A 2 8.31 14.40 -11.72
CA ARG A 2 8.77 15.12 -10.51
C ARG A 2 7.65 15.71 -9.66
N TYR A 3 6.63 16.30 -10.29
CA TYR A 3 5.48 16.86 -9.56
C TYR A 3 4.75 15.79 -8.73
N THR A 4 4.41 14.66 -9.36
CA THR A 4 3.75 13.51 -8.71
C THR A 4 4.54 13.00 -7.50
N GLU A 5 5.83 12.74 -7.69
CA GLU A 5 6.72 12.28 -6.63
C GLU A 5 6.80 13.26 -5.46
N SER A 6 6.96 14.56 -5.77
CA SER A 6 7.05 15.61 -4.76
C SER A 6 5.73 15.79 -4.01
N ALA A 7 4.60 15.58 -4.68
CA ALA A 7 3.27 15.68 -4.09
C ALA A 7 2.98 14.52 -3.12
N VAL A 8 3.42 13.30 -3.45
CA VAL A 8 3.27 12.12 -2.57
C VAL A 8 4.21 12.19 -1.37
N ARG A 9 5.48 12.52 -1.58
CA ARG A 9 6.49 12.56 -0.51
C ARG A 9 6.48 13.85 0.32
N LEU A 10 5.72 14.85 -0.12
CA LEU A 10 5.74 16.21 0.44
C LEU A 10 7.15 16.82 0.38
N ASP A 11 7.87 16.57 -0.72
CA ASP A 11 9.21 17.09 -0.94
C ASP A 11 9.17 18.64 -0.97
N SER A 12 10.25 19.28 -0.53
CA SER A 12 10.35 20.74 -0.42
C SER A 12 10.22 21.49 -1.75
N ASP A 13 10.42 20.81 -2.89
CA ASP A 13 10.32 21.38 -4.23
C ASP A 13 8.93 21.21 -4.88
N LEU A 14 7.90 20.78 -4.13
CA LEU A 14 6.53 20.65 -4.63
C LEU A 14 6.03 21.93 -5.34
N ALA A 15 6.33 23.10 -4.82
CA ALA A 15 5.94 24.37 -5.43
C ALA A 15 6.61 24.59 -6.80
N GLU A 16 7.91 24.29 -6.90
CA GLU A 16 8.67 24.48 -8.13
C GLU A 16 8.33 23.43 -9.18
N SER A 17 8.17 22.16 -8.78
CA SER A 17 7.75 21.09 -9.69
C SER A 17 6.33 21.30 -10.22
N ARG A 18 5.41 21.87 -9.42
CA ARG A 18 4.07 22.30 -9.87
C ARG A 18 4.15 23.40 -10.92
N LYS A 19 4.93 24.46 -10.67
CA LYS A 19 5.14 25.55 -11.64
C LYS A 19 5.77 25.04 -12.93
N HIS A 20 6.71 24.11 -12.82
CA HIS A 20 7.35 23.47 -13.97
C HIS A 20 6.32 22.69 -14.80
N LEU A 21 5.51 21.83 -14.18
CA LEU A 21 4.46 21.08 -14.87
C LEU A 21 3.44 22.01 -15.55
N LEU A 22 3.00 23.06 -14.86
CA LEU A 22 2.11 24.07 -15.43
C LEU A 22 2.68 24.71 -16.70
N ARG A 23 3.98 25.01 -16.70
CA ARG A 23 4.67 25.67 -17.82
C ARG A 23 4.80 24.78 -19.04
N ILE A 24 5.08 23.49 -18.85
CA ILE A 24 5.37 22.57 -19.96
C ILE A 24 4.12 21.86 -20.50
N ALA A 25 3.06 21.71 -19.67
CA ALA A 25 1.88 20.91 -20.01
C ALA A 25 0.56 21.67 -19.88
N GLY A 26 0.57 22.87 -19.30
CA GLY A 26 -0.63 23.68 -19.12
C GLY A 26 -1.47 23.30 -17.89
N SER A 27 -2.53 24.07 -17.68
CA SER A 27 -3.38 23.97 -16.49
C SER A 27 -4.20 22.69 -16.44
N GLN A 28 -4.74 22.24 -17.57
CA GLN A 28 -5.54 21.02 -17.63
C GLN A 28 -4.72 19.79 -17.24
N ALA A 29 -3.51 19.64 -17.79
CA ALA A 29 -2.61 18.55 -17.43
C ALA A 29 -2.20 18.58 -15.96
N LEU A 30 -1.99 19.78 -15.37
CA LEU A 30 -1.73 19.91 -13.94
C LEU A 30 -2.92 19.44 -13.09
N VAL A 31 -4.15 19.79 -13.50
CA VAL A 31 -5.37 19.35 -12.79
C VAL A 31 -5.51 17.84 -12.85
N GLU A 32 -5.33 17.23 -14.01
CA GLU A 32 -5.39 15.77 -14.18
C GLU A 32 -4.31 15.05 -13.35
N ALA A 33 -3.08 15.58 -13.34
CA ALA A 33 -2.00 15.05 -12.51
C ALA A 33 -2.34 15.14 -11.01
N ALA A 34 -2.85 16.29 -10.55
CA ALA A 34 -3.24 16.48 -9.15
C ALA A 34 -4.41 15.57 -8.74
N ALA A 35 -5.41 15.41 -9.62
CA ALA A 35 -6.53 14.50 -9.39
C ALA A 35 -6.06 13.05 -9.29
N THR A 36 -5.14 12.64 -10.18
CA THR A 36 -4.55 11.30 -10.16
C THR A 36 -3.79 11.04 -8.85
N VAL A 37 -2.89 11.95 -8.46
CA VAL A 37 -2.17 11.85 -7.16
C VAL A 37 -3.15 11.69 -6.01
N SER A 38 -4.17 12.56 -5.96
CA SER A 38 -5.13 12.57 -4.86
C SER A 38 -5.95 11.28 -4.79
N ALA A 39 -6.34 10.72 -5.93
CA ALA A 39 -7.10 9.48 -6.00
C ALA A 39 -6.28 8.30 -5.44
N PHE A 40 -5.02 8.15 -5.85
CA PHE A 40 -4.16 7.06 -5.37
C PHE A 40 -3.79 7.20 -3.89
N GLU A 41 -3.43 8.39 -3.43
CA GLU A 41 -3.16 8.62 -2.00
C GLU A 41 -4.41 8.40 -1.14
N GLY A 42 -5.58 8.81 -1.64
CA GLY A 42 -6.86 8.54 -0.99
C GLY A 42 -7.14 7.03 -0.86
N LEU A 43 -6.95 6.27 -1.94
CA LEU A 43 -7.13 4.82 -1.94
C LEU A 43 -6.13 4.11 -1.02
N ASN A 44 -4.86 4.51 -1.03
CA ASN A 44 -3.84 3.95 -0.12
C ASN A 44 -4.24 4.17 1.34
N ARG A 45 -4.63 5.38 1.70
CA ARG A 45 -5.05 5.67 3.08
C ARG A 45 -6.31 4.90 3.48
N ILE A 46 -7.27 4.71 2.57
CA ILE A 46 -8.44 3.86 2.83
C ILE A 46 -7.96 2.42 3.07
N ALA A 47 -7.12 1.89 2.20
CA ALA A 47 -6.59 0.53 2.29
C ALA A 47 -5.77 0.30 3.58
N ASP A 48 -5.01 1.29 4.04
CA ASP A 48 -4.25 1.21 5.30
C ASP A 48 -5.19 1.12 6.51
N VAL A 49 -6.27 1.92 6.51
CA VAL A 49 -7.24 1.94 7.61
C VAL A 49 -8.13 0.71 7.60
N THR A 50 -8.62 0.30 6.43
CA THR A 50 -9.54 -0.82 6.31
C THR A 50 -8.81 -2.15 6.22
N GLY A 51 -7.54 -2.19 5.85
CA GLY A 51 -6.84 -3.40 5.43
C GLY A 51 -7.20 -3.83 4.00
N ILE A 52 -6.23 -4.35 3.25
CA ILE A 52 -6.46 -5.06 1.98
C ILE A 52 -6.75 -6.52 2.31
N GLN A 53 -7.84 -7.05 1.75
CA GLN A 53 -8.18 -8.45 1.88
C GLN A 53 -7.11 -9.31 1.21
N LEU A 54 -6.50 -10.21 2.00
CA LEU A 54 -5.70 -11.30 1.44
C LEU A 54 -6.65 -12.35 0.88
N ASP A 55 -6.24 -13.02 -0.20
CA ASP A 55 -6.91 -14.25 -0.59
C ASP A 55 -6.77 -15.28 0.54
N SER A 56 -7.73 -16.20 0.65
CA SER A 56 -7.76 -17.14 1.77
C SER A 56 -6.52 -18.03 1.85
N GLY A 57 -5.92 -18.37 0.70
CA GLY A 57 -4.70 -19.17 0.67
C GLY A 57 -3.52 -18.41 1.27
N LEU A 58 -3.29 -17.17 0.83
CA LEU A 58 -2.24 -16.31 1.36
C LEU A 58 -2.50 -15.91 2.82
N ALA A 59 -3.76 -15.69 3.20
CA ALA A 59 -4.15 -15.40 4.59
C ALA A 59 -3.74 -16.54 5.53
N ASP A 60 -3.95 -17.78 5.11
CA ASP A 60 -3.58 -18.97 5.89
C ASP A 60 -2.06 -19.22 5.84
N GLU A 61 -1.43 -19.13 4.66
CA GLU A 61 -0.01 -19.41 4.48
C GLU A 61 0.90 -18.40 5.19
N SER A 62 0.49 -17.13 5.29
CA SER A 62 1.28 -16.09 5.95
C SER A 62 0.90 -15.82 7.41
N ALA A 63 0.02 -16.63 8.02
CA ALA A 63 -0.47 -16.42 9.38
C ALA A 63 0.67 -16.32 10.42
N ASP A 64 1.58 -17.29 10.43
CA ASP A 64 2.68 -17.33 11.39
C ASP A 64 3.63 -16.13 11.21
N PHE A 65 3.94 -15.76 9.96
CA PHE A 65 4.80 -14.62 9.63
C PHE A 65 4.18 -13.28 10.05
N ARG A 66 2.87 -13.10 9.84
CA ARG A 66 2.15 -11.89 10.30
C ARG A 66 2.15 -11.79 11.82
N SER A 67 1.96 -12.91 12.51
CA SER A 67 2.01 -12.96 13.97
C SER A 67 3.41 -12.64 14.50
N GLU A 68 4.46 -13.25 13.92
CA GLU A 68 5.86 -13.04 14.31
C GLU A 68 6.31 -11.59 14.10
N LEU A 69 5.92 -10.97 12.98
CA LEU A 69 6.21 -9.56 12.69
C LEU A 69 5.31 -8.57 13.46
N GLY A 70 4.36 -9.06 14.27
CA GLY A 70 3.41 -8.22 15.01
C GLY A 70 2.39 -7.49 14.12
N LEU A 71 2.19 -7.94 12.89
CA LEU A 71 1.27 -7.31 11.93
C LEU A 71 -0.19 -7.42 12.36
N ASP A 72 -0.52 -8.40 13.20
CA ASP A 72 -1.86 -8.59 13.76
C ASP A 72 -2.27 -7.48 14.74
N SER A 73 -1.31 -6.65 15.20
CA SER A 73 -1.58 -5.52 16.11
C SER A 73 -2.11 -4.26 15.42
N TYR A 74 -2.03 -4.18 14.09
CA TYR A 74 -2.53 -3.05 13.32
C TYR A 74 -4.03 -3.14 13.08
N ALA A 75 -4.73 -2.00 13.07
CA ALA A 75 -6.19 -1.94 12.89
C ALA A 75 -6.67 -2.65 11.62
N GLY A 76 -5.92 -2.58 10.51
CA GLY A 76 -6.25 -3.24 9.25
C GLY A 76 -6.23 -4.78 9.30
N ALA A 77 -5.63 -5.39 10.32
CA ALA A 77 -5.57 -6.85 10.45
C ALA A 77 -6.95 -7.49 10.54
N THR A 78 -7.95 -6.77 11.09
CA THR A 78 -9.33 -7.25 11.21
C THR A 78 -10.01 -7.54 9.88
N SER A 79 -9.49 -6.98 8.80
CA SER A 79 -9.99 -7.29 7.46
C SER A 79 -9.51 -8.64 6.97
N THR A 80 -8.37 -9.16 7.39
CA THR A 80 -7.91 -10.47 6.92
C THR A 80 -8.74 -11.59 7.55
N LYS A 81 -9.52 -12.31 6.73
CA LYS A 81 -10.26 -13.50 7.15
C LYS A 81 -9.47 -14.75 6.80
N SER A 82 -8.89 -15.40 7.80
CA SER A 82 -8.30 -16.72 7.68
C SER A 82 -9.39 -17.79 7.85
N ASN A 83 -9.36 -18.82 7.02
CA ASN A 83 -10.26 -19.97 7.14
C ASN A 83 -9.66 -21.08 8.02
N GLY A 84 -8.43 -20.87 8.52
CA GLY A 84 -7.79 -21.71 9.51
C GLY A 84 -7.25 -23.01 8.91
N SER A 85 -6.08 -22.93 8.28
CA SER A 85 -4.92 -23.80 8.60
C SER A 85 -3.75 -23.50 7.65
N ALA A 86 -2.61 -23.09 8.19
CA ALA A 86 -1.36 -22.99 7.43
C ALA A 86 -0.83 -24.40 7.08
N GLN A 87 -1.29 -24.98 5.96
CA GLN A 87 -0.92 -26.34 5.54
C GLN A 87 0.60 -26.50 5.28
N ARG A 88 1.33 -25.40 5.06
CA ARG A 88 2.76 -25.40 4.69
C ARG A 88 3.74 -25.21 5.84
N ALA A 89 3.38 -24.59 6.96
CA ALA A 89 4.32 -24.32 8.06
C ALA A 89 4.97 -25.62 8.59
N GLY A 90 4.20 -26.72 8.63
CA GLY A 90 4.72 -28.04 9.00
C GLY A 90 5.73 -28.64 8.02
N ASN A 91 5.61 -28.35 6.71
CA ASN A 91 6.40 -29.02 5.67
C ASN A 91 7.75 -28.34 5.42
N VAL A 92 7.83 -27.01 5.55
CA VAL A 92 9.09 -26.27 5.33
C VAL A 92 10.07 -26.49 6.48
N ILE A 93 9.58 -26.50 7.74
CA ILE A 93 10.41 -26.82 8.91
C ILE A 93 10.88 -28.29 8.89
N GLY A 94 10.11 -29.20 8.30
CA GLY A 94 10.47 -30.61 8.15
C GLY A 94 11.58 -30.89 7.12
N ILE A 95 11.85 -29.97 6.18
CA ILE A 95 12.93 -30.12 5.18
C ILE A 95 14.32 -29.86 5.81
N PHE A 96 14.38 -29.09 6.90
CA PHE A 96 15.63 -28.73 7.58
C PHE A 96 15.92 -29.59 8.82
N ARG A 97 15.25 -30.74 8.97
CA ARG A 97 15.41 -31.66 10.11
C ARG A 97 15.92 -33.03 9.70
#